data_AF-A0A935WRI0-F1
#
_entry.id   AF-A0A935WRI0-F1
#
_cell.length_a   1.000
_cell.length_b   1.000
_cell.length_c   1.000
_cell.angle_alpha   90.00
_cell.angle_beta   90.00
_cell.angle_gamma   90.00
#
_symmetry.space_group_name_H-M   'P 1'
#
loop_
_entity.id
_entity.type
_entity.pdbx_description
1 polymer ?
#
loop_
_entity_poly.entity_id
_entity_poly.type
_entity_poly.pdbx_seq_one_letter_code
_entity_poly.pdbx_strand_id
1 'polypeptide(L)'
;MARTIFTELAFFITPFAIYAIVLILMKKDARDREHWGVKVVAWLAFVGIALVAASLVWFAHYGGYKPGTTYTPAYIDKDGKFHPGVTK
;
A
#
# COMPACT_ATOMS: atom_id res chain seq x y z
N MET A 1 -7.04 -8.63 -4.67
CA MET A 1 -7.14 -8.02 -3.32
C MET A 1 -5.99 -8.39 -2.40
N ALA A 2 -5.42 -9.61 -2.46
CA ALA A 2 -4.26 -9.99 -1.64
C ALA A 2 -3.09 -8.98 -1.75
N ARG A 3 -2.76 -8.55 -2.98
CA ARG A 3 -1.77 -7.49 -3.24
C ARG A 3 -2.01 -6.24 -2.39
N THR A 4 -3.22 -5.68 -2.45
CA THR A 4 -3.59 -4.47 -1.70
C THR A 4 -3.41 -4.68 -0.20
N ILE A 5 -3.91 -5.81 0.34
CA ILE A 5 -3.80 -6.11 1.77
C ILE A 5 -2.33 -6.15 2.22
N PHE A 6 -1.47 -6.85 1.48
CA PHE A 6 -0.04 -6.93 1.84
C PHE A 6 0.66 -5.57 1.72
N THR A 7 0.33 -4.78 0.70
CA THR A 7 0.91 -3.44 0.53
C THR A 7 0.50 -2.49 1.67
N GLU A 8 -0.77 -2.45 2.04
CA GLU A 8 -1.22 -1.59 3.14
C GLU A 8 -0.66 -2.06 4.50
N LEU A 9 -0.56 -3.37 4.72
CA LEU A 9 0.07 -3.91 5.92
C LEU A 9 1.56 -3.51 6.00
N ALA A 10 2.27 -3.55 4.87
CA ALA A 10 3.65 -3.12 4.79
C ALA A 10 3.80 -1.63 5.12
N PHE A 11 2.93 -0.76 4.59
CA PHE A 11 2.92 0.66 4.93
C PHE A 11 2.65 0.91 6.41
N PHE A 12 1.70 0.19 7.00
CA PHE A 12 1.38 0.31 8.42
C PHE A 12 2.56 -0.12 9.32
N ILE A 13 3.25 -1.21 8.97
CA ILE A 13 4.37 -1.76 9.76
C ILE A 13 5.66 -0.93 9.56
N THR A 14 5.79 -0.21 8.45
CA THR A 14 6.99 0.60 8.11
C THR A 14 7.48 1.50 9.25
N PRO A 15 6.66 2.37 9.89
CA PRO A 15 7.13 3.20 11.00
C PRO A 15 7.66 2.38 12.18
N PHE A 16 7.07 1.22 12.48
CA PHE A 16 7.53 0.32 13.53
C PHE A 16 8.89 -0.31 13.18
N ALA A 17 9.04 -0.75 11.93
CA ALA A 17 10.29 -1.31 11.44
C ALA A 17 11.42 -0.27 11.46
N ILE A 18 11.15 0.95 10.99
CA ILE A 18 12.11 2.07 11.03
C ILE A 18 12.52 2.36 12.48
N TYR A 19 11.57 2.46 13.40
CA TYR A 19 11.87 2.72 14.80
C TYR A 19 12.70 1.60 15.44
N ALA A 20 12.36 0.33 15.18
CA ALA A 20 13.14 -0.81 15.65
C ALA A 20 14.58 -0.80 15.11
N ILE A 21 14.76 -0.46 13.83
CA ILE A 21 16.09 -0.27 13.23
C ILE A 21 16.85 0.84 13.96
N VAL A 22 16.21 1.98 14.25
CA VAL A 22 16.82 3.07 15.01
C VAL A 22 17.28 2.61 16.39
N LEU A 23 16.47 1.84 17.12
CA LEU A 23 16.87 1.29 18.43
C LEU A 23 18.12 0.40 18.33
N ILE A 24 18.15 -0.48 17.32
CA ILE A 24 19.31 -1.37 17.06
C ILE A 24 20.57 -0.53 16.77
N LEU A 25 20.44 0.50 15.93
CA LEU A 25 21.55 1.40 15.60
C LEU A 25 22.05 2.19 16.82
N MET A 26 21.14 2.54 17.74
CA MET A 26 21.49 3.18 19.00
C MET A 26 22.04 2.22 20.06
N LYS A 27 22.26 0.94 19.72
CA LYS A 27 22.67 -0.13 20.64
C LYS A 27 21.72 -0.30 21.83
N LYS A 28 20.45 0.04 21.64
CA LYS A 28 19.38 -0.19 22.60
C LYS A 28 18.72 -1.52 22.30
N ASP A 29 18.35 -2.27 23.33
CA ASP A 29 17.60 -3.49 23.12
C ASP A 29 16.20 -3.16 22.59
N ALA A 30 15.98 -3.47 21.30
CA ALA A 30 14.71 -3.27 20.63
C ALA A 30 13.59 -4.19 21.14
N ARG A 31 13.91 -5.18 21.99
CA ARG A 31 12.91 -6.04 22.63
C ARG A 31 12.51 -5.54 24.02
N ASP A 32 13.21 -4.55 24.55
CA ASP A 32 12.90 -4.00 25.86
C ASP A 32 11.60 -3.20 25.81
N ARG A 33 10.66 -3.56 26.68
CA ARG A 33 9.34 -2.93 26.79
C ARG A 33 9.43 -1.45 27.15
N GLU A 34 10.51 -1.02 27.80
CA GLU A 34 10.74 0.38 28.16
C GLU A 34 10.79 1.29 26.92
N HIS A 35 11.33 0.79 25.81
CA HIS A 35 11.37 1.51 24.53
C HIS A 35 10.03 1.51 23.77
N TRP A 36 9.09 0.63 24.15
CA TRP A 36 7.76 0.48 23.55
C TRP A 36 6.65 1.03 24.45
N GLY A 37 6.90 2.18 25.08
CA GLY A 37 5.89 2.87 25.88
C GLY A 37 4.61 3.17 25.09
N VAL A 38 3.46 3.22 25.78
CA VAL A 38 2.14 3.42 25.17
C VAL A 38 2.10 4.65 24.25
N LYS A 39 2.74 5.76 24.67
CA LYS A 39 2.83 6.98 23.87
C LYS A 39 3.58 6.77 22.55
N VAL A 40 4.68 6.03 22.57
CA VAL A 40 5.50 5.74 21.37
C VAL A 40 4.71 4.86 20.42
N VAL A 41 4.13 3.77 20.92
CA VAL A 41 3.31 2.84 20.12
C VAL A 41 2.11 3.57 19.51
N ALA A 42 1.41 4.42 20.28
CA ALA A 42 0.28 5.19 19.78
C ALA A 42 0.69 6.15 18.65
N TRP A 43 1.85 6.78 18.76
CA TRP A 43 2.36 7.67 17.71
C TRP A 43 2.77 6.90 16.45
N LEU A 44 3.47 5.77 16.59
CA LEU A 44 3.83 4.91 15.47
C LEU A 44 2.59 4.36 14.76
N ALA A 45 1.57 3.96 15.51
CA ALA A 45 0.29 3.51 14.96
C ALA A 45 -0.42 4.66 14.21
N PHE A 46 -0.46 5.86 14.80
CA PHE A 46 -1.07 7.02 14.15
C PHE A 46 -0.38 7.38 12.83
N VAL A 47 0.96 7.41 12.82
CA VAL A 47 1.75 7.65 11.61
C VAL A 47 1.54 6.54 10.58
N GLY A 48 1.47 5.27 11.00
CA GLY A 48 1.19 4.14 10.12
C GLY A 48 -0.19 4.23 9.47
N ILE A 49 -1.21 4.59 10.25
CA ILE A 49 -2.57 4.83 9.72
C ILE A 49 -2.56 5.99 8.72
N ALA A 50 -1.86 7.08 9.02
CA ALA A 50 -1.77 8.23 8.12
C ALA A 50 -1.08 7.84 6.79
N LEU A 51 -0.05 7.01 6.83
CA LEU A 51 0.62 6.48 5.63
C LEU A 51 -0.31 5.61 4.79
N VAL A 52 -1.08 4.72 5.41
CA VAL A 52 -2.10 3.90 4.73
C VAL A 52 -3.22 4.78 4.15
N ALA A 53 -3.67 5.80 4.87
CA ALA A 53 -4.66 6.73 4.33
C ALA A 53 -4.11 7.46 3.10
N ALA A 54 -2.86 7.90 3.14
CA ALA A 54 -2.19 8.56 2.03
C ALA A 54 -2.00 7.64 0.82
N SER A 55 -1.59 6.37 1.02
CA SER A 55 -1.45 5.39 -0.07
C SER A 55 -2.80 5.10 -0.74
N LEU A 56 -3.87 4.98 0.03
CA LEU A 56 -5.22 4.77 -0.50
C LEU A 56 -5.70 5.98 -1.31
N VAL A 57 -5.51 7.20 -0.80
CA VAL A 57 -5.85 8.44 -1.53
C VAL A 57 -5.05 8.53 -2.83
N TRP A 58 -3.75 8.21 -2.77
CA TRP A 58 -2.89 8.16 -3.95
C TRP A 58 -3.39 7.13 -4.96
N PHE A 59 -3.67 5.91 -4.52
CA PHE A 59 -4.19 4.85 -5.37
C PHE A 59 -5.54 5.22 -5.98
N ALA A 60 -6.41 5.91 -5.25
CA ALA A 60 -7.70 6.36 -5.77
C ALA A 60 -7.56 7.45 -6.85
N HIS A 61 -6.56 8.33 -6.75
CA HIS A 61 -6.35 9.41 -7.71
C HIS A 61 -5.57 8.97 -8.96
N TYR A 62 -4.61 8.06 -8.80
CA TYR A 62 -3.68 7.67 -9.87
C TYR A 62 -3.89 6.23 -10.36
N GLY A 63 -4.68 5.43 -9.67
CA GLY A 63 -4.99 4.06 -10.02
C GLY A 63 -6.30 3.92 -10.79
N GLY A 64 -6.34 2.93 -11.69
CA GLY A 64 -7.54 2.60 -12.47
C GLY A 64 -7.66 3.37 -13.79
N TYR A 65 -8.69 3.02 -14.57
CA TYR A 65 -9.04 3.77 -15.77
C TYR A 65 -9.90 4.97 -15.40
N LYS A 66 -9.84 6.04 -16.22
CA LYS A 66 -10.60 7.26 -15.96
C LYS A 66 -12.11 6.95 -15.88
N PRO A 67 -12.87 7.67 -15.04
CA PRO A 67 -14.31 7.58 -15.07
C PRO A 67 -14.84 7.85 -16.50
N GLY A 68 -15.74 6.99 -16.97
CA GLY A 68 -16.33 7.10 -18.32
C GLY A 68 -15.61 6.32 -19.43
N THR A 69 -14.49 5.64 -19.12
CA THR A 69 -13.87 4.74 -20.10
C THR A 69 -14.68 3.47 -20.30
N THR A 70 -14.84 3.02 -21.54
CA THR A 70 -15.55 1.77 -21.86
C THR A 70 -14.55 0.67 -22.17
N TYR A 71 -14.68 -0.45 -21.46
CA TYR A 71 -13.89 -1.64 -21.79
C TYR A 71 -14.45 -2.29 -23.06
N THR A 72 -13.62 -2.37 -24.09
CA THR A 72 -13.90 -3.17 -25.28
C THR A 72 -13.25 -4.54 -25.09
N PRO A 73 -14.03 -5.63 -24.95
CA PRO A 73 -13.48 -6.96 -24.77
C PRO A 73 -12.71 -7.42 -26.01
N ALA A 74 -11.78 -8.36 -25.80
CA ALA A 74 -11.09 -9.00 -26.90
C ALA A 74 -12.09 -9.78 -27.77
N TYR A 75 -11.97 -9.67 -29.09
CA TYR A 75 -12.81 -10.39 -30.03
C TYR A 75 -12.02 -10.81 -31.26
N ILE A 76 -12.52 -11.84 -31.94
CA ILE A 76 -12.02 -12.26 -33.26
C ILE A 76 -13.02 -11.73 -34.28
N ASP A 77 -12.54 -11.03 -35.30
CA ASP A 77 -13.41 -10.52 -36.36
C ASP A 77 -13.85 -11.63 -37.33
N LYS A 78 -14.73 -11.27 -38.27
CA LYS A 78 -15.24 -12.21 -39.28
C LYS A 78 -14.16 -12.76 -40.22
N ASP A 79 -13.01 -12.08 -40.30
CA ASP A 79 -11.86 -12.45 -41.12
C ASP A 79 -10.82 -13.29 -40.33
N GLY A 80 -11.13 -13.63 -39.06
CA GLY A 80 -10.28 -14.43 -38.19
C GLY A 80 -9.14 -13.66 -37.52
N LYS A 81 -9.10 -12.32 -37.61
CA LYS A 81 -8.06 -11.52 -36.93
C LYS A 81 -8.44 -11.28 -35.47
N PHE A 82 -7.46 -11.44 -34.60
CA PHE A 82 -7.59 -11.18 -33.17
C PHE A 82 -7.45 -9.70 -32.85
N HIS A 83 -8.46 -9.12 -32.22
CA HIS A 83 -8.45 -7.78 -31.67
C HIS A 83 -8.32 -7.88 -30.14
N PRO A 84 -7.21 -7.42 -29.55
CA PRO A 84 -7.03 -7.45 -28.09
C PRO A 84 -8.02 -6.50 -27.41
N GLY A 85 -8.37 -6.84 -26.16
CA GLY A 85 -9.24 -5.98 -25.34
C GLY A 85 -8.54 -4.66 -25.04
N VAL A 86 -9.26 -3.56 -25.22
CA VAL A 86 -8.76 -2.20 -25.00
C VAL A 86 -9.77 -1.40 -24.20
N THR A 87 -9.28 -0.64 -23.23
CA THR A 87 -10.09 0.35 -22.52
C THR A 87 -9.88 1.70 -23.20
N LYS A 88 -10.96 2.32 -23.70
CA LYS A 88 -10.95 3.65 -24.32
C LYS A 88 -11.60 4.67 -23.41
#